data_AF-A0A4P7XHU3-F1
#
_entry.id   AF-A0A4P7XHU3-F1
#
_cell.length_a   1.000
_cell.length_b   1.000
_cell.length_c   1.000
_cell.angle_alpha   90.00
_cell.angle_beta   90.00
_cell.angle_gamma   90.00
#
_symmetry.space_group_name_H-M   'P 1'
#
loop_
_entity.id
_entity.type
_entity.pdbx_description
1 polymer ?
#
loop_
_entity_poly.entity_id
_entity_poly.type
_entity_poly.pdbx_seq_one_letter_code
_entity_poly.pdbx_strand_id
1 'polypeptide(L)'
;MSTKGRLKPATLILTVVATIAATVAVLEYYGVLKHSLDKSALPVGDFKAIYLADGESFRLSPSKPEVHAECHRGYLVIASNTDEKMRGLLVDFKNRGVACTAASTAEPATESAD
;
A
#
# COMPACT_ATOMS: atom_id res chain seq x y z
N MET A 1 -19.61 48.25 17.19
CA MET A 1 -20.64 47.34 16.67
C MET A 1 -20.37 45.95 17.21
N SER A 2 -20.96 45.57 18.35
CA SER A 2 -20.82 44.20 18.89
C SER A 2 -21.95 43.89 19.86
N THR A 3 -23.12 43.57 19.30
CA THR A 3 -24.22 42.92 20.01
C THR A 3 -23.76 41.54 20.49
N LYS A 4 -23.49 41.38 21.79
CA LYS A 4 -23.35 40.05 22.43
C LYS A 4 -24.74 39.40 22.47
N GLY A 5 -25.13 38.79 21.35
CA GLY A 5 -26.27 37.88 21.31
C GLY A 5 -25.96 36.66 22.17
N ARG A 6 -26.83 36.34 23.14
CA ARG A 6 -26.83 35.03 23.78
C ARG A 6 -27.16 34.00 22.70
N LEU A 7 -26.12 33.36 22.16
CA LEU A 7 -26.27 32.25 21.24
C LEU A 7 -26.93 31.10 22.00
N LYS A 8 -28.02 30.57 21.44
CA LYS A 8 -28.64 29.37 21.99
C LYS A 8 -27.63 28.23 21.90
N PRO A 9 -27.56 27.32 22.88
CA PRO A 9 -26.64 26.18 22.83
C PRO A 9 -26.80 25.35 21.54
N ALA A 10 -28.02 25.27 21.01
CA ALA A 10 -28.29 24.65 19.70
C ALA A 10 -27.53 25.31 18.53
N THR A 11 -27.37 26.63 18.55
CA THR A 11 -26.62 27.36 17.50
C THR A 11 -25.13 27.05 17.57
N LEU A 12 -24.57 26.89 18.78
CA LEU A 12 -23.16 26.50 18.94
C LEU A 12 -22.91 25.09 18.39
N ILE A 13 -23.78 24.14 18.70
CA ILE A 13 -23.66 22.76 18.19
C ILE A 13 -23.74 22.75 16.66
N LEU A 14 -24.69 23.50 16.09
CA LEU A 14 -24.86 23.57 14.65
C LEU A 14 -23.65 24.17 13.95
N THR A 15 -23.03 25.20 14.53
CA THR A 15 -21.79 25.78 13.98
C THR A 15 -20.63 24.79 13.96
N VAL A 16 -20.47 23.98 15.03
CA VAL A 16 -19.40 22.96 15.10
C VAL A 16 -19.59 21.90 14.02
N VAL A 17 -20.81 21.36 13.89
CA VAL A 17 -21.11 20.36 12.86
C VAL A 17 -20.91 20.93 11.46
N ALA A 18 -21.34 22.17 11.21
CA ALA A 18 -21.15 22.84 9.93
C ALA A 18 -19.66 23.04 9.61
N THR A 19 -18.83 23.43 10.59
CA THR A 19 -17.37 23.55 10.38
C THR A 19 -16.71 22.21 10.09
N ILE A 20 -17.12 21.13 10.75
CA ILE A 20 -16.59 19.79 10.47
C ILE A 20 -16.95 19.38 9.03
N ALA A 21 -18.23 19.51 8.66
CA ALA A 21 -18.70 19.19 7.31
C ALA A 21 -18.00 20.02 6.23
N ALA A 22 -17.82 21.32 6.45
CA ALA A 22 -17.09 22.19 5.53
C ALA A 22 -15.62 21.78 5.41
N THR A 23 -14.97 21.41 6.52
CA THR A 23 -13.58 20.93 6.49
C THR A 23 -13.44 19.64 5.69
N VAL A 24 -14.33 18.68 5.91
CA VAL A 24 -14.36 17.42 5.15
C VAL A 24 -14.57 17.71 3.66
N ALA A 25 -15.54 18.55 3.30
CA ALA A 25 -15.81 18.92 1.91
C ALA A 25 -14.62 19.61 1.23
N VAL A 26 -13.90 20.47 1.94
CA VAL A 26 -12.68 21.13 1.42
C VAL A 26 -11.57 20.10 1.20
N LEU A 27 -11.34 19.21 2.16
CA LEU A 27 -10.33 18.16 2.03
C LEU A 27 -10.68 17.15 0.92
N GLU A 28 -11.97 16.89 0.68
CA GLU A 28 -12.45 16.12 -0.48
C GLU A 28 -12.20 16.86 -1.79
N TYR A 29 -12.50 18.16 -1.87
CA TYR A 29 -12.25 18.98 -3.06
C TYR A 29 -10.76 18.99 -3.45
N TYR A 30 -9.86 19.08 -2.46
CA TYR A 30 -8.41 18.99 -2.68
C TYR A 30 -7.92 17.55 -2.96
N GLY A 31 -8.80 16.55 -2.96
CA GLY A 31 -8.44 15.15 -3.24
C GLY A 31 -7.57 14.50 -2.16
N VAL A 32 -7.52 15.07 -0.96
CA VAL A 32 -6.74 14.53 0.17
C VAL A 32 -7.47 13.35 0.81
N LEU A 33 -8.80 13.36 0.86
CA LEU A 33 -9.59 12.17 1.17
C LEU A 33 -9.68 11.27 -0.05
N LYS A 34 -8.70 10.38 -0.21
CA LYS A 34 -8.84 9.22 -1.08
C LYS A 34 -9.89 8.28 -0.49
N HIS A 35 -11.13 8.46 -0.90
CA HIS A 35 -12.17 7.46 -0.73
C HIS A 35 -11.80 6.29 -1.65
N SER A 36 -11.02 5.34 -1.13
CA SER A 36 -10.72 4.06 -1.78
C SER A 36 -11.99 3.20 -1.86
N LEU A 37 -13.00 3.68 -2.58
CA LEU A 37 -14.17 2.93 -3.00
C LEU A 37 -13.86 2.05 -4.22
N ASP A 38 -12.68 2.23 -4.82
CA ASP A 38 -12.15 1.32 -5.82
C ASP A 38 -11.27 0.26 -5.15
N LYS A 39 -11.86 -0.91 -4.92
CA LYS A 39 -11.17 -2.15 -4.51
C LYS A 39 -10.16 -2.68 -5.56
N SER A 40 -9.80 -1.87 -6.55
CA SER A 40 -8.92 -2.24 -7.66
C SER A 40 -7.46 -1.86 -7.43
N ALA A 41 -7.15 -1.15 -6.34
CA ALA A 41 -5.78 -0.84 -5.90
C ALA A 41 -5.59 -1.15 -4.41
N LEU A 42 -6.07 -2.31 -3.94
CA LEU A 42 -5.64 -2.79 -2.62
C LEU A 42 -4.13 -3.04 -2.71
N PRO A 43 -3.31 -2.45 -1.82
CA PRO A 43 -1.93 -2.87 -1.69
C PRO A 43 -1.92 -4.38 -1.41
N VAL A 44 -1.26 -5.13 -2.28
CA VAL A 44 -1.13 -6.60 -2.20
C VAL A 44 -0.38 -7.05 -0.94
N GLY A 45 0.22 -6.10 -0.22
CA GLY A 45 0.89 -6.22 1.06
C GLY A 45 1.96 -5.13 1.19
N ASP A 46 2.54 -5.00 2.38
CA ASP A 46 3.73 -4.20 2.59
C ASP A 46 4.97 -5.04 2.28
N PHE A 47 5.71 -4.68 1.23
CA PHE A 47 6.94 -5.37 0.85
C PHE A 47 8.14 -4.51 1.22
N LYS A 48 9.14 -5.11 1.87
CA LYS A 48 10.38 -4.45 2.23
C LYS A 48 11.54 -5.04 1.44
N ALA A 49 12.27 -4.19 0.73
CA ALA A 49 13.58 -4.53 0.21
C ALA A 49 14.60 -4.40 1.35
N ILE A 50 15.34 -5.48 1.62
CA ILE A 50 16.50 -5.46 2.52
C ILE A 50 17.77 -5.45 1.68
N TYR A 51 18.76 -4.66 2.10
CA TYR A 51 20.08 -4.68 1.48
C TYR A 51 20.76 -6.00 1.83
N LEU A 52 21.28 -6.69 0.81
CA LEU A 52 22.10 -7.88 0.97
C LEU A 52 23.55 -7.44 0.88
N ALA A 53 24.25 -7.41 2.01
CA ALA A 53 25.70 -7.23 2.02
C ALA A 53 26.37 -8.54 1.61
N ASP A 54 27.42 -8.47 0.79
CA ASP A 54 28.17 -9.65 0.35
C ASP A 54 28.73 -10.41 1.57
N GLY A 55 28.33 -11.68 1.72
CA GLY A 55 28.86 -12.59 2.75
C GLY A 55 28.01 -12.75 4.02
N GLU A 56 26.88 -12.05 4.18
CA GLU A 56 25.95 -12.29 5.31
C GLU A 56 24.85 -13.30 4.96
N SER A 57 24.70 -14.33 5.79
CA SER A 57 23.57 -15.26 5.72
C SER A 57 22.32 -14.60 6.32
N PHE A 58 21.32 -14.36 5.49
CA PHE A 58 20.05 -13.80 5.92
C PHE A 58 19.13 -14.93 6.41
N ARG A 59 18.64 -14.82 7.65
CA ARG A 59 17.67 -15.79 8.21
C ARG A 59 16.28 -15.47 7.67
N LEU A 60 15.89 -16.10 6.56
CA LEU A 60 14.48 -16.13 6.15
C LEU A 60 13.69 -17.10 7.04
N SER A 61 12.40 -16.83 7.17
CA SER A 61 11.48 -17.84 7.69
C SER A 61 11.45 -19.05 6.73
N PRO A 62 11.53 -20.29 7.23
CA PRO A 62 11.36 -21.48 6.41
C PRO A 62 9.90 -21.69 5.95
N SER A 63 8.95 -20.92 6.48
CA SER A 63 7.54 -21.00 6.08
C SER A 63 7.37 -20.57 4.63
N LYS A 64 6.59 -21.36 3.87
CA LYS A 64 6.27 -21.04 2.47
C LYS A 64 5.54 -19.69 2.40
N PRO A 65 5.99 -18.75 1.56
CA PRO A 65 5.28 -17.48 1.41
C PRO A 65 3.93 -17.71 0.74
N GLU A 66 2.93 -16.91 1.12
CA GLU A 66 1.58 -16.94 0.50
C GLU A 66 1.58 -16.36 -0.93
N VAL A 67 2.64 -15.64 -1.30
CA VAL A 67 2.80 -14.97 -2.58
C VAL A 67 4.13 -15.37 -3.25
N HIS A 68 4.21 -15.24 -4.57
CA HIS A 68 5.42 -15.46 -5.36
C HIS A 68 5.65 -14.31 -6.35
N ALA A 69 6.88 -14.21 -6.86
CA ALA A 69 7.26 -13.25 -7.89
C ALA A 69 6.98 -13.81 -9.29
N GLU A 70 6.30 -13.04 -10.14
CA GLU A 70 6.04 -13.33 -11.55
C GLU A 70 6.57 -12.16 -12.40
N CYS A 71 7.21 -12.48 -13.52
CA CYS A 71 7.59 -11.46 -14.50
C CYS A 71 6.50 -11.35 -15.57
N HIS A 72 5.67 -10.30 -15.51
CA HIS A 72 4.55 -10.11 -16.41
C HIS A 72 4.73 -8.86 -17.26
N ARG A 73 4.76 -9.03 -18.60
CA ARG A 73 4.96 -7.95 -19.59
C ARG A 73 6.20 -7.09 -19.31
N GLY A 74 7.27 -7.70 -18.79
CA GLY A 74 8.55 -7.03 -18.50
C GLY A 74 8.60 -6.31 -17.15
N TYR A 75 7.57 -6.43 -16.32
CA TYR A 75 7.52 -5.84 -14.98
C TYR A 75 7.26 -6.88 -13.90
N LEU A 76 7.86 -6.65 -12.72
CA LEU A 76 7.75 -7.53 -11.57
C LEU A 76 6.36 -7.40 -10.94
N VAL A 77 5.66 -8.52 -10.88
CA VAL A 77 4.34 -8.65 -10.27
C VAL A 77 4.43 -9.64 -9.12
N ILE A 78 3.78 -9.33 -8.01
CA ILE A 78 3.58 -10.26 -6.90
C ILE A 78 2.22 -10.92 -7.07
N ALA A 79 2.20 -12.25 -7.20
CA ALA A 79 0.98 -13.03 -7.38
C ALA A 79 0.73 -13.91 -6.15
N SER A 80 -0.54 -14.16 -5.82
CA SER A 80 -0.90 -15.09 -4.76
C SER A 80 -0.72 -16.54 -5.20
N ASN A 81 -0.29 -17.40 -4.26
CA ASN A 81 -0.29 -18.85 -4.45
C ASN A 81 -1.68 -19.48 -4.30
N THR A 82 -2.64 -18.75 -3.71
CA THR A 82 -3.98 -19.25 -3.38
C THR A 82 -5.09 -18.63 -4.24
N ASP A 83 -4.84 -17.46 -4.86
CA ASP A 83 -5.81 -16.75 -5.69
C ASP A 83 -5.15 -16.22 -6.98
N GLU A 84 -5.45 -16.87 -8.11
CA GLU A 84 -4.89 -16.53 -9.43
C GLU A 84 -5.26 -15.12 -9.92
N LYS A 85 -6.33 -14.53 -9.36
CA LYS A 85 -6.77 -13.17 -9.71
C LYS A 85 -6.05 -12.10 -8.92
N MET A 86 -5.36 -12.46 -7.84
CA MET A 86 -4.65 -11.53 -6.98
C MET A 86 -3.23 -11.31 -7.51
N ARG A 87 -3.03 -10.14 -8.13
CA ARG A 87 -1.75 -9.72 -8.72
C ARG A 87 -1.48 -8.25 -8.39
N GLY A 88 -0.28 -7.95 -7.88
CA GLY A 88 0.17 -6.60 -7.54
C GLY A 88 1.40 -6.21 -8.33
N LEU A 89 1.32 -5.12 -9.08
CA LEU A 89 2.48 -4.54 -9.78
C LEU A 89 3.40 -3.85 -8.77
N LEU A 90 4.68 -4.23 -8.73
CA LEU A 90 5.64 -3.55 -7.89
C LEU A 90 6.08 -2.24 -8.55
N VAL A 91 5.87 -1.12 -7.87
CA VAL A 91 6.24 0.23 -8.34
C VAL A 91 7.17 0.93 -7.35
N ASP A 92 8.04 1.80 -7.87
CA ASP A 92 8.87 2.67 -7.04
C ASP A 92 8.11 3.91 -6.53
N PHE A 93 8.79 4.74 -5.75
CA PHE A 93 8.25 5.98 -5.18
C PHE A 93 7.78 7.02 -6.22
N LYS A 94 8.08 6.81 -7.51
CA LYS A 94 7.65 7.65 -8.63
C LYS A 94 6.61 6.93 -9.52
N ASN A 95 5.98 5.87 -9.02
CA ASN A 95 5.01 5.05 -9.76
C ASN A 95 5.57 4.41 -11.03
N ARG A 96 6.85 4.03 -11.04
CA ARG A 96 7.45 3.29 -12.15
C ARG A 96 7.55 1.82 -11.79
N GLY A 97 7.07 0.96 -12.70
CA GLY A 97 7.17 -0.49 -12.52
C GLY A 97 8.62 -0.95 -12.43
N VAL A 98 8.90 -1.87 -11.51
CA VAL A 98 10.21 -2.52 -11.42
C VAL A 98 10.36 -3.47 -12.60
N ALA A 99 11.33 -3.22 -13.46
CA ALA A 99 11.58 -4.08 -14.61
C ALA A 99 12.08 -5.46 -14.16
N CYS A 100 11.65 -6.50 -14.87
CA CYS A 100 12.15 -7.86 -14.66
C CYS A 100 12.51 -8.51 -15.99
N THR A 101 13.47 -9.41 -15.92
CA THR A 101 13.72 -10.43 -16.93
C THR A 101 13.25 -11.75 -16.36
N ALA A 102 12.62 -12.62 -17.17
CA ALA A 102 12.26 -13.96 -16.70
C ALA A 102 13.55 -14.70 -16.29
N ALA A 103 13.82 -14.78 -14.99
CA ALA A 103 14.91 -15.57 -14.47
C ALA A 103 14.50 -17.05 -14.52
N SER A 104 15.35 -17.90 -15.07
CA SER A 104 15.19 -19.34 -14.91
C SER A 104 15.32 -19.67 -13.43
N THR A 105 14.37 -20.43 -12.89
CA THR A 105 14.34 -20.96 -11.52
C THR A 105 15.75 -21.28 -11.00
N ALA A 106 16.33 -20.38 -10.20
CA ALA A 106 17.41 -20.75 -9.31
C ALA A 106 16.73 -21.35 -8.09
N GLU A 107 16.78 -22.68 -7.97
CA GLU A 107 16.47 -23.35 -6.72
C GLU A 107 17.25 -22.66 -5.58
N PRO A 108 16.61 -22.42 -4.43
CA PRO A 108 17.34 -21.92 -3.27
C PRO A 108 18.43 -22.95 -2.95
N ALA A 109 19.70 -22.52 -3.04
CA ALA A 109 20.84 -23.32 -2.65
C ALA A 109 20.62 -23.80 -1.22
N THR A 110 20.18 -25.05 -1.08
CA THR A 110 20.15 -25.74 0.19
C THR A 110 21.59 -26.12 0.45
N GLU A 111 22.32 -25.25 1.13
CA GLU A 111 23.63 -25.55 1.68
C GLU A 111 23.41 -26.57 2.81
N SER A 112 23.43 -27.85 2.44
CA SER A 112 23.47 -28.99 3.34
C SER A 112 24.79 -28.96 4.11
N ALA A 113 24.72 -28.66 5.39
CA ALA A 113 25.82 -28.86 6.32
C ALA A 113 26.02 -30.37 6.54
N ASP A 114 27.20 -30.86 6.17
CA ASP A 114 27.79 -32.14 6.59
C ASP A 114 28.55 -31.92 7.92
#